data_AF-E9SB52-F1
#
_entry.id   AF-E9SB52-F1
#
_cell.length_a   1.000
_cell.length_b   1.000
_cell.length_c   1.000
_cell.angle_alpha   90.00
_cell.angle_beta   90.00
_cell.angle_gamma   90.00
#
_symmetry.space_group_name_H-M   'P 1'
#
loop_
_entity.id
_entity.type
_entity.pdbx_description
1 polymer ?
#
loop_
_entity_poly.entity_id
_entity_poly.type
_entity_poly.pdbx_seq_one_letter_code
_entity_poly.pdbx_strand_id
1 'polypeptide(L)'
;MKRTIRNSLGLCAIMTVTVMAAPAFSDPKLVLRFLPKDILEAAKDHPGPPLKKRLVAHFLLAAVGGYTVWAMKDNADRIKREKLSFWQAFKRLMAFLYVEKAYDIVILDQLLCMSSGWYQRFYPETKECKGWHDRNWNTKDQLTHLLSYPFICAAQAYLLTKKK
;
A
#
# COMPACT_ATOMS: atom_id res chain seq x y z
N MET A 1 21.72 0.10 0.81
CA MET A 1 20.69 -0.33 1.78
C MET A 1 20.02 0.83 2.49
N LYS A 2 20.75 1.70 3.24
CA LYS A 2 20.15 2.84 3.99
C LYS A 2 19.13 3.66 3.17
N ARG A 3 19.48 4.05 1.94
CA ARG A 3 18.60 4.83 1.06
C ARG A 3 17.37 4.04 0.58
N THR A 4 17.49 2.73 0.33
CA THR A 4 16.36 1.86 -0.01
C THR A 4 15.34 1.83 1.12
N ILE A 5 15.79 1.63 2.36
CA ILE A 5 14.94 1.65 3.54
C ILE A 5 14.29 3.02 3.70
N ARG A 6 15.06 4.11 3.59
CA ARG A 6 14.51 5.47 3.64
C ARG A 6 13.45 5.71 2.57
N ASN A 7 13.68 5.26 1.34
CA ASN A 7 12.70 5.43 0.27
C ASN A 7 11.42 4.63 0.57
N SER A 8 11.54 3.40 1.07
CA SER A 8 10.40 2.57 1.49
C SER A 8 9.63 3.24 2.63
N LEU A 9 10.29 3.72 3.68
CA LEU A 9 9.62 4.46 4.75
C LEU A 9 8.95 5.76 4.25
N GLY A 10 9.53 6.42 3.26
CA GLY A 10 8.90 7.56 2.60
C GLY A 10 7.63 7.19 1.84
N LEU A 11 7.60 6.02 1.19
CA LEU A 11 6.39 5.48 0.56
C LEU A 11 5.34 5.16 1.64
N CYS A 12 5.70 4.46 2.72
CA CYS A 12 4.83 4.22 3.88
C CYS A 12 4.16 5.51 4.36
N ALA A 13 4.92 6.59 4.52
CA ALA A 13 4.40 7.87 4.97
C ALA A 13 3.37 8.48 3.99
N ILE A 14 3.66 8.47 2.69
CA ILE A 14 2.75 9.00 1.67
C ILE A 14 1.49 8.13 1.58
N MET A 15 1.62 6.80 1.69
CA MET A 15 0.47 5.89 1.75
C MET A 15 -0.41 6.19 2.95
N THR A 16 0.16 6.38 4.14
CA THR A 16 -0.61 6.71 5.35
C THR A 16 -1.42 7.98 5.19
N VAL A 17 -0.80 9.06 4.69
CA VAL A 17 -1.53 10.31 4.42
C VAL A 17 -2.67 10.06 3.42
N THR A 18 -2.39 9.29 2.37
CA THR A 18 -3.38 8.99 1.32
C THR A 18 -4.55 8.18 1.85
N VAL A 19 -4.29 7.11 2.60
CA VAL A 19 -5.29 6.20 3.14
C VAL A 19 -6.11 6.87 4.25
N MET A 20 -5.48 7.67 5.11
CA MET A 20 -6.21 8.45 6.13
C MET A 20 -7.10 9.53 5.51
N ALA A 21 -6.68 10.16 4.41
CA ALA A 21 -7.47 11.16 3.70
C ALA A 21 -8.60 10.53 2.88
N ALA A 22 -8.43 9.30 2.38
CA ALA A 22 -9.34 8.69 1.42
C ALA A 22 -10.83 8.72 1.86
N PRO A 23 -11.22 8.39 3.11
CA PRO A 23 -12.62 8.47 3.55
C PRO A 23 -13.27 9.85 3.42
N ALA A 24 -12.50 10.93 3.53
CA ALA A 24 -13.01 12.30 3.50
C ALA A 24 -13.07 12.89 2.07
N PHE A 25 -12.20 12.40 1.18
CA PHE A 25 -11.92 13.02 -0.11
C PHE A 25 -12.28 12.13 -1.30
N SER A 26 -12.32 10.82 -1.17
CA SER A 26 -12.60 9.88 -2.26
C SER A 26 -14.06 9.49 -2.36
N ASP A 27 -14.43 8.88 -3.48
CA ASP A 27 -15.71 8.21 -3.63
C ASP A 27 -15.82 7.03 -2.63
N PRO A 28 -16.89 6.93 -1.81
CA PRO A 28 -17.04 5.87 -0.83
C PRO A 28 -16.91 4.47 -1.44
N LYS A 29 -17.44 4.24 -2.64
CA LYS A 29 -17.33 2.94 -3.32
C LYS A 29 -15.88 2.60 -3.66
N LEU A 30 -15.07 3.61 -4.01
CA LEU A 30 -13.64 3.43 -4.29
C LEU A 30 -12.85 3.08 -3.02
N VAL A 31 -13.24 3.64 -1.88
CA VAL A 31 -12.56 3.41 -0.60
C VAL A 31 -12.97 2.07 0.00
N LEU A 32 -14.28 1.82 0.09
CA LEU A 32 -14.86 0.71 0.84
C LEU A 32 -14.74 -0.63 0.11
N ARG A 33 -14.48 -0.66 -1.21
CA ARG A 33 -14.21 -1.91 -1.94
C ARG A 33 -12.97 -2.66 -1.45
N PHE A 34 -12.09 -1.96 -0.73
CA PHE A 34 -10.89 -2.51 -0.11
C PHE A 34 -11.12 -2.96 1.34
N LEU A 35 -12.36 -3.01 1.79
CA LEU A 35 -12.74 -3.46 3.13
C LEU A 35 -13.67 -4.69 3.01
N PRO A 36 -13.95 -5.39 4.12
CA PRO A 36 -14.96 -6.44 4.18
C PRO A 36 -16.27 -6.07 3.49
N LYS A 37 -16.90 -7.05 2.84
CA LYS A 37 -18.05 -6.82 1.96
C LYS A 37 -19.25 -6.19 2.67
N ASP A 38 -19.51 -6.58 3.91
CA ASP A 38 -20.61 -6.04 4.72
C ASP A 38 -20.46 -4.54 4.98
N ILE A 39 -19.23 -4.04 5.11
CA ILE A 39 -18.94 -2.61 5.25
C ILE A 39 -19.28 -1.85 3.95
N LEU A 40 -18.86 -2.37 2.79
CA LEU A 40 -19.21 -1.77 1.50
C LEU A 40 -20.73 -1.77 1.28
N GLU A 41 -21.41 -2.87 1.60
CA GLU A 41 -22.85 -2.98 1.45
C GLU A 41 -23.61 -2.01 2.35
N ALA A 42 -23.18 -1.83 3.59
CA ALA A 42 -23.79 -0.91 4.55
C ALA A 42 -23.68 0.56 4.11
N ALA A 43 -22.57 0.95 3.48
CA ALA A 43 -22.31 2.33 3.06
C ALA A 43 -22.33 2.53 1.53
N LYS A 44 -22.96 1.62 0.76
CA LYS A 44 -22.99 1.67 -0.71
C LYS A 44 -23.65 2.93 -1.28
N ASP A 45 -24.58 3.50 -0.50
CA ASP A 45 -25.37 4.68 -0.84
C ASP A 45 -24.87 5.94 -0.12
N HIS A 46 -23.71 5.87 0.57
CA HIS A 46 -23.11 7.02 1.22
C HIS A 46 -22.77 8.10 0.18
N PRO A 47 -23.16 9.37 0.41
CA PRO A 47 -22.91 10.42 -0.56
C PRO A 47 -21.42 10.70 -0.72
N GLY A 48 -20.95 10.71 -1.96
CA GLY A 48 -19.57 11.07 -2.26
C GLY A 48 -19.30 12.56 -2.03
N PRO A 49 -18.04 12.94 -1.73
CA PRO A 49 -17.67 14.34 -1.58
C PRO A 49 -17.71 15.08 -2.93
N PRO A 50 -17.80 16.43 -2.93
CA PRO A 50 -17.76 17.23 -4.15
C PRO A 50 -16.51 17.00 -4.99
N LEU A 51 -16.61 17.22 -6.31
CA LEU A 51 -15.53 16.96 -7.27
C LEU A 51 -14.19 17.60 -6.86
N LYS A 52 -14.19 18.85 -6.37
CA LYS A 52 -12.98 19.55 -5.94
C LYS A 52 -12.24 18.80 -4.82
N LYS A 53 -12.96 18.19 -3.88
CA LYS A 53 -12.38 17.34 -2.83
C LYS A 53 -11.86 16.02 -3.41
N ARG A 54 -12.60 15.43 -4.36
CA ARG A 54 -12.17 14.22 -5.08
C ARG A 54 -10.86 14.41 -5.82
N LEU A 55 -10.61 15.58 -6.41
CA LEU A 55 -9.34 15.85 -7.08
C LEU A 55 -8.14 15.71 -6.13
N VAL A 56 -8.27 16.13 -4.87
CA VAL A 56 -7.22 15.96 -3.85
C VAL A 56 -6.85 14.48 -3.68
N ALA A 57 -7.84 13.60 -3.58
CA ALA A 57 -7.60 12.16 -3.47
C ALA A 57 -6.89 11.58 -4.70
N HIS A 58 -7.25 12.04 -5.90
CA HIS A 58 -6.57 11.59 -7.13
C HIS A 58 -5.12 12.09 -7.20
N PHE A 59 -4.84 13.31 -6.75
CA PHE A 59 -3.47 13.82 -6.65
C PHE A 59 -2.65 13.03 -5.62
N LEU A 60 -3.23 12.69 -4.47
CA LEU A 60 -2.56 11.85 -3.47
C LEU A 60 -2.27 10.45 -4.01
N LEU A 61 -3.24 9.83 -4.70
CA LEU A 61 -3.04 8.54 -5.36
C LEU A 61 -1.95 8.61 -6.45
N ALA A 62 -1.95 9.68 -7.26
CA ALA A 62 -0.90 9.92 -8.25
C ALA A 62 0.48 10.12 -7.59
N ALA A 63 0.53 10.76 -6.42
CA ALA A 63 1.76 10.93 -5.66
C ALA A 63 2.30 9.58 -5.14
N VAL A 64 1.43 8.70 -4.61
CA VAL A 64 1.81 7.32 -4.23
C VAL A 64 2.37 6.57 -5.43
N GLY A 65 1.65 6.56 -6.56
CA GLY A 65 2.09 5.87 -7.78
C GLY A 65 3.41 6.43 -8.34
N GLY A 66 3.52 7.75 -8.45
CA GLY A 66 4.73 8.43 -8.93
C GLY A 66 5.94 8.18 -8.03
N TYR A 67 5.75 8.26 -6.71
CA TYR A 67 6.82 7.97 -5.75
C TYR A 67 7.24 6.50 -5.81
N THR A 68 6.29 5.57 -5.97
CA THR A 68 6.58 4.13 -6.10
C THR A 68 7.44 3.85 -7.32
N VAL A 69 7.05 4.37 -8.49
CA VAL A 69 7.81 4.23 -9.75
C VAL A 69 9.21 4.84 -9.60
N TRP A 70 9.30 6.05 -9.03
CA TRP A 70 10.57 6.72 -8.79
C TRP A 70 11.48 5.92 -7.84
N ALA A 71 10.96 5.42 -6.72
CA ALA A 71 11.72 4.68 -5.73
C ALA A 71 12.23 3.34 -6.29
N MET A 72 11.41 2.64 -7.08
CA MET A 72 11.81 1.43 -7.79
C MET A 72 12.90 1.71 -8.81
N LYS A 73 12.79 2.81 -9.56
CA LYS A 73 13.83 3.26 -10.50
C LYS A 73 15.14 3.60 -9.77
N ASP A 74 15.11 4.37 -8.67
CA ASP A 74 16.32 4.69 -7.88
C ASP A 74 16.98 3.40 -7.35
N ASN A 75 16.20 2.40 -6.93
CA ASN A 75 16.74 1.09 -6.54
C ASN A 75 17.43 0.38 -7.71
N ALA A 76 16.79 0.32 -8.88
CA ALA A 76 17.34 -0.31 -10.08
C ALA A 76 18.63 0.37 -10.57
N ASP A 77 18.63 1.71 -10.64
CA ASP A 77 19.79 2.50 -11.05
C ASP A 77 20.96 2.32 -10.08
N ARG A 78 20.68 2.21 -8.78
CA ARG A 78 21.69 1.92 -7.75
C ARG A 78 22.28 0.53 -7.90
N ILE A 79 21.45 -0.49 -8.12
CA ILE A 79 21.92 -1.87 -8.31
C ILE A 79 22.94 -1.91 -9.44
N LYS A 80 22.65 -1.25 -10.57
CA LYS A 80 23.55 -1.17 -11.73
C LYS A 80 24.82 -0.37 -11.41
N ARG A 81 24.69 0.85 -10.87
CA ARG A 81 25.83 1.75 -10.60
C ARG A 81 26.79 1.16 -9.57
N GLU A 82 26.27 0.52 -8.53
CA GLU A 82 27.06 -0.11 -7.47
C GLU A 82 27.57 -1.51 -7.88
N LYS A 83 27.24 -1.99 -9.08
CA LYS A 83 27.65 -3.31 -9.62
C LYS A 83 27.38 -4.45 -8.65
N LEU A 84 26.20 -4.45 -8.03
CA LEU A 84 25.85 -5.44 -7.02
C LEU A 84 25.79 -6.85 -7.61
N SER A 85 26.17 -7.83 -6.80
CA SER A 85 25.90 -9.23 -7.13
C SER A 85 24.40 -9.53 -7.09
N PHE A 86 23.98 -10.63 -7.72
CA PHE A 86 22.59 -11.09 -7.70
C PHE A 86 21.99 -11.07 -6.29
N TRP A 87 22.67 -11.68 -5.30
CA TRP A 87 22.17 -11.76 -3.93
C TRP A 87 22.11 -10.41 -3.21
N GLN A 88 23.01 -9.48 -3.54
CA GLN A 88 22.97 -8.12 -2.99
C GLN A 88 21.79 -7.32 -3.57
N ALA A 89 21.54 -7.46 -4.88
CA ALA A 89 20.40 -6.85 -5.56
C ALA A 89 19.07 -7.45 -5.05
N PHE A 90 18.99 -8.77 -4.97
CA PHE A 90 17.84 -9.52 -4.44
C PHE A 90 17.46 -9.05 -3.04
N LYS A 91 18.41 -9.05 -2.09
CA LYS A 91 18.17 -8.59 -0.71
C LYS A 91 17.70 -7.13 -0.66
N ARG A 92 18.19 -6.27 -1.55
CA ARG A 92 17.78 -4.87 -1.61
C ARG A 92 16.34 -4.70 -2.06
N LEU A 93 15.93 -5.41 -3.12
CA LEU A 93 14.56 -5.40 -3.63
C LEU A 93 13.59 -5.99 -2.60
N MET A 94 13.97 -7.12 -2.00
CA MET A 94 13.22 -7.75 -0.90
C MET A 94 13.04 -6.77 0.26
N ALA A 95 14.10 -6.10 0.70
CA ALA A 95 14.01 -5.14 1.81
C ALA A 95 13.02 -4.00 1.51
N PHE A 96 12.96 -3.50 0.27
CA PHE A 96 11.98 -2.47 -0.11
C PHE A 96 10.54 -2.99 -0.02
N LEU A 97 10.25 -4.14 -0.66
CA LEU A 97 8.89 -4.68 -0.72
C LEU A 97 8.37 -5.19 0.63
N TYR A 98 9.21 -5.84 1.43
CA TYR A 98 8.78 -6.38 2.73
C TYR A 98 8.61 -5.31 3.79
N VAL A 99 9.37 -4.21 3.77
CA VAL A 99 9.11 -3.08 4.68
C VAL A 99 7.75 -2.46 4.37
N GLU A 100 7.48 -2.18 3.08
CA GLU A 100 6.17 -1.71 2.61
C GLU A 100 5.04 -2.66 3.02
N LYS A 101 5.19 -3.96 2.77
CA LYS A 101 4.12 -4.92 3.06
C LYS A 101 3.91 -5.18 4.54
N ALA A 102 4.98 -5.19 5.34
CA ALA A 102 4.85 -5.26 6.79
C ALA A 102 4.12 -4.01 7.32
N TYR A 103 4.42 -2.83 6.77
CA TYR A 103 3.74 -1.60 7.14
C TYR A 103 2.25 -1.61 6.76
N ASP A 104 1.93 -2.02 5.54
CA ASP A 104 0.56 -2.18 5.06
C ASP A 104 -0.26 -3.12 5.97
N ILE A 105 0.26 -4.31 6.25
CA ILE A 105 -0.42 -5.29 7.12
C ILE A 105 -0.60 -4.73 8.54
N VAL A 106 0.47 -4.25 9.17
CA VAL A 106 0.42 -3.90 10.60
C VAL A 106 -0.25 -2.56 10.82
N ILE A 107 0.14 -1.53 10.07
CA ILE A 107 -0.28 -0.15 10.33
C ILE A 107 -1.58 0.17 9.59
N LEU A 108 -1.67 -0.12 8.30
CA LEU A 108 -2.84 0.28 7.52
C LEU A 108 -4.01 -0.67 7.76
N ASP A 109 -3.83 -1.96 7.52
CA ASP A 109 -4.90 -2.94 7.65
C ASP A 109 -5.29 -3.12 9.13
N GLN A 110 -4.35 -3.50 10.00
CA GLN A 110 -4.70 -3.90 11.37
C GLN A 110 -4.94 -2.71 12.31
N LEU A 111 -4.04 -1.72 12.35
CA LEU A 111 -4.20 -0.58 13.25
C LEU A 111 -5.22 0.43 12.73
N LEU A 112 -5.04 0.97 11.52
CA LEU A 112 -5.87 2.03 10.99
C LEU A 112 -7.27 1.53 10.62
N CYS A 113 -7.39 0.51 9.76
CA CYS A 113 -8.70 0.05 9.30
C CYS A 113 -9.47 -0.70 10.40
N MET A 114 -8.85 -1.66 11.09
CA MET A 114 -9.59 -2.55 12.00
C MET A 114 -9.64 -2.07 13.46
N SER A 115 -8.66 -1.31 13.95
CA SER A 115 -8.55 -1.01 15.40
C SER A 115 -8.87 0.43 15.78
N SER A 116 -8.65 1.40 14.89
CA SER A 116 -8.67 2.83 15.26
C SER A 116 -10.07 3.47 15.30
N GLY A 117 -11.06 2.85 14.67
CA GLY A 117 -12.38 3.46 14.47
C GLY A 117 -12.38 4.61 13.46
N TRP A 118 -11.29 4.81 12.70
CA TRP A 118 -11.12 5.97 11.80
C TRP A 118 -12.20 6.04 10.72
N TYR A 119 -12.46 4.93 10.02
CA TYR A 119 -13.41 4.87 8.92
C TYR A 119 -14.86 5.05 9.38
N GLN A 120 -15.21 4.54 10.56
CA GLN A 120 -16.53 4.66 11.16
C GLN A 120 -16.91 6.11 11.52
N ARG A 121 -15.92 7.03 11.59
CA ARG A 121 -16.18 8.48 11.74
C ARG A 121 -16.74 9.10 10.46
N PHE A 122 -16.36 8.55 9.31
CA PHE A 122 -16.80 9.01 7.99
C PHE A 122 -18.02 8.24 7.51
N TYR A 123 -18.10 6.95 7.85
CA TYR A 123 -19.18 6.04 7.47
C TYR A 123 -19.88 5.49 8.73
N PRO A 124 -20.61 6.31 9.49
CA PRO A 124 -21.21 5.91 10.76
C PRO A 124 -22.21 4.74 10.63
N GLU A 125 -22.83 4.55 9.47
CA GLU A 125 -23.72 3.45 9.15
C GLU A 125 -23.03 2.08 9.16
N THR A 126 -21.70 2.05 9.09
CA THR A 126 -20.92 0.81 9.10
C THR A 126 -20.54 0.35 10.51
N LYS A 127 -20.86 1.11 11.57
CA LYS A 127 -20.37 0.85 12.94
C LYS A 127 -20.65 -0.57 13.44
N GLU A 128 -21.82 -1.11 13.11
CA GLU A 128 -22.28 -2.43 13.54
C GLU A 128 -21.83 -3.57 12.60
N CYS A 129 -21.07 -3.27 11.53
CA CYS A 129 -20.56 -4.27 10.61
C CYS A 129 -19.59 -5.21 11.34
N LYS A 130 -19.82 -6.52 11.18
CA LYS A 130 -18.96 -7.55 11.77
C LYS A 130 -17.57 -7.55 11.14
N GLY A 131 -17.46 -7.08 9.90
CA GLY A 131 -16.22 -6.97 9.15
C GLY A 131 -15.12 -6.19 9.87
N TRP A 132 -15.44 -5.21 10.72
CA TRP A 132 -14.44 -4.47 11.51
C TRP A 132 -13.66 -5.36 12.49
N HIS A 133 -14.20 -6.52 12.83
CA HIS A 133 -13.57 -7.48 13.74
C HIS A 133 -12.98 -8.70 13.02
N ASP A 134 -13.16 -8.83 11.71
CA ASP A 134 -12.59 -9.93 10.93
C ASP A 134 -11.13 -9.63 10.57
N ARG A 135 -10.20 -9.89 11.49
CA ARG A 135 -8.76 -9.66 11.21
C ARG A 135 -8.17 -10.54 10.10
N ASN A 136 -8.91 -11.53 9.62
CA ASN A 136 -8.45 -12.49 8.62
C ASN A 136 -9.00 -12.21 7.21
N TRP A 137 -9.80 -11.15 7.03
CA TRP A 137 -10.51 -10.89 5.77
C TRP A 137 -9.57 -10.79 4.56
N ASN A 138 -8.35 -10.26 4.75
CA ASN A 138 -7.34 -10.05 3.70
C ASN A 138 -6.20 -11.08 3.70
N THR A 139 -6.25 -12.12 4.53
CA THR A 139 -5.08 -13.02 4.76
C THR A 139 -4.64 -13.74 3.49
N LYS A 140 -5.57 -14.14 2.62
CA LYS A 140 -5.25 -14.83 1.35
C LYS A 140 -4.43 -13.96 0.41
N ASP A 141 -4.84 -12.70 0.25
CA ASP A 141 -4.14 -11.76 -0.64
C ASP A 141 -2.80 -11.33 -0.02
N GLN A 142 -2.75 -11.10 1.30
CA GLN A 142 -1.50 -10.83 2.01
C GLN A 142 -0.50 -11.98 1.85
N LEU A 143 -0.93 -13.23 2.02
CA LEU A 143 -0.08 -14.41 1.83
C LEU A 143 0.39 -14.53 0.37
N THR A 144 -0.49 -14.30 -0.58
CA THR A 144 -0.16 -14.33 -2.02
C THR A 144 0.93 -13.30 -2.34
N HIS A 145 0.82 -12.08 -1.83
CA HIS A 145 1.85 -11.06 -1.98
C HIS A 145 3.18 -11.50 -1.34
N LEU A 146 3.15 -11.94 -0.08
CA LEU A 146 4.35 -12.37 0.64
C LEU A 146 5.07 -13.55 -0.03
N LEU A 147 4.33 -14.47 -0.66
CA LEU A 147 4.92 -15.59 -1.40
C LEU A 147 5.40 -15.19 -2.80
N SER A 148 4.76 -14.22 -3.46
CA SER A 148 5.13 -13.78 -4.81
C SER A 148 6.40 -12.90 -4.82
N TYR A 149 6.63 -12.11 -3.77
CA TYR A 149 7.71 -11.12 -3.73
C TYR A 149 9.12 -11.71 -3.92
N PRO A 150 9.50 -12.85 -3.32
CA PRO A 150 10.77 -13.50 -3.61
C PRO A 150 10.97 -13.78 -5.09
N PHE A 151 9.95 -14.29 -5.80
CA PHE A 151 10.08 -14.62 -7.22
C PHE A 151 10.22 -13.37 -8.08
N ILE A 152 9.43 -12.32 -7.79
CA ILE A 152 9.52 -11.03 -8.48
C ILE A 152 10.90 -10.39 -8.25
N CYS A 153 11.37 -10.38 -7.00
CA CYS A 153 12.68 -9.83 -6.65
C CYS A 153 13.83 -10.61 -7.30
N ALA A 154 13.74 -11.94 -7.36
CA ALA A 154 14.75 -12.78 -8.01
C ALA A 154 14.81 -12.50 -9.51
N ALA A 155 13.66 -12.46 -10.19
CA ALA A 155 13.59 -12.13 -11.61
C ALA A 155 14.17 -10.74 -11.90
N GLN A 156 13.80 -9.72 -11.11
CA GLN A 156 14.34 -8.37 -11.26
C GLN A 156 15.84 -8.30 -10.95
N ALA A 157 16.30 -8.95 -9.88
CA ALA A 157 17.72 -9.01 -9.55
C ALA A 157 18.53 -9.61 -10.70
N TYR A 158 18.08 -10.74 -11.25
CA TYR A 158 18.70 -11.37 -12.41
C TYR A 158 18.77 -10.41 -13.62
N LEU A 159 17.66 -9.76 -13.96
CA LEU A 159 17.61 -8.81 -15.09
C LEU A 159 18.54 -7.59 -14.90
N LEU A 160 18.73 -7.15 -13.65
CA LEU A 160 19.55 -5.98 -13.33
C LEU A 160 21.04 -6.32 -13.19
N THR A 161 21.39 -7.57 -12.87
CA THR A 161 22.77 -8.00 -12.66
C THR A 161 23.34 -8.86 -13.77
N LYS A 162 22.51 -9.35 -14.72
CA LYS A 162 23.02 -10.06 -15.89
C LYS A 162 23.95 -9.14 -16.68
N LYS A 163 25.14 -9.65 -17.04
CA LYS A 163 26.04 -8.93 -17.95
C LYS A 163 25.35 -8.82 -19.31
N LYS A 164 25.30 -7.61 -19.86
CA LYS A 164 24.98 -7.40 -21.27
C LYS A 164 26.22 -7.64 -22.09
#